data_AF-A0A7J5TKB5-F1
#
_entry.id   AF-A0A7J5TKB5-F1
#
_cell.length_a   1.000
_cell.length_b   1.000
_cell.length_c   1.000
_cell.angle_alpha   90.00
_cell.angle_beta   90.00
_cell.angle_gamma   90.00
#
_symmetry.space_group_name_H-M   'P 1'
#
loop_
_entity.id
_entity.type
_entity.pdbx_description
1 polymer ?
#
loop_
_entity_poly.entity_id
_entity_poly.type
_entity_poly.pdbx_seq_one_letter_code
_entity_poly.pdbx_strand_id
1 'polypeptide(L)'
;MLLHRVRPDLYRTNIDIAVLGDFKEFKEEETPGFAISVLTAMMPVILIAIATICSFILPESNPVNEAIQVVGAPDAAMLLSLLFAIWSMGFARKKTVSEISTSMTESVRQIAMMLLIIGGGGAFKQVLVDGGISDYVSSLFANLNMSPLIAAWLVAAVLRVCLGSATVASLTAAGLVAPMLAMSSVNPALMVLAVGAGSVIADHVNDAGFWMIKEYFGLSLKETFLSWTTATTVMSVTGLVSVLGLSLFI
;
A
#
# COMPACT_ATOMS: atom_id res chain seq x y z
N MET A 1 -25.19 -9.99 -7.08
CA MET A 1 -26.44 -10.30 -7.81
C MET A 1 -27.69 -10.27 -6.89
N LEU A 2 -27.63 -10.76 -5.64
CA LEU A 2 -28.76 -10.73 -4.70
C LEU A 2 -29.25 -9.31 -4.37
N LEU A 3 -28.34 -8.37 -4.10
CA LEU A 3 -28.67 -6.97 -3.78
C LEU A 3 -29.42 -6.23 -4.90
N HIS A 4 -29.11 -6.55 -6.16
CA HIS A 4 -29.80 -5.99 -7.32
C HIS A 4 -31.27 -6.42 -7.41
N ARG A 5 -31.60 -7.62 -6.90
CA ARG A 5 -32.98 -8.13 -6.85
C ARG A 5 -33.79 -7.57 -5.68
N VAL A 6 -33.14 -7.20 -4.59
CA VAL A 6 -33.83 -6.82 -3.34
C VAL A 6 -34.01 -5.30 -3.23
N ARG A 7 -33.07 -4.50 -3.75
CA ARG A 7 -33.10 -3.02 -3.68
C ARG A 7 -32.47 -2.38 -4.94
N PRO A 8 -33.18 -2.35 -6.10
CA PRO A 8 -32.66 -1.80 -7.35
C PRO A 8 -32.41 -0.27 -7.30
N ASP A 9 -33.08 0.42 -6.38
CA ASP A 9 -33.07 1.88 -6.26
C ASP A 9 -31.73 2.44 -5.72
N LEU A 10 -30.91 1.59 -5.07
CA LEU A 10 -29.59 1.95 -4.54
C LEU A 10 -28.52 2.19 -5.62
N TYR A 11 -28.78 1.75 -6.86
CA TYR A 11 -27.79 1.83 -7.96
C TYR A 11 -28.06 2.98 -8.94
N ARG A 12 -29.17 3.71 -8.80
CA ARG A 12 -29.58 4.78 -9.72
C ARG A 12 -29.62 6.12 -9.02
N THR A 13 -28.47 6.56 -8.52
CA THR A 13 -28.28 7.93 -8.07
C THR A 13 -27.66 8.70 -9.22
N ASN A 14 -28.41 9.62 -9.84
CA ASN A 14 -27.86 10.61 -10.77
C ASN A 14 -26.98 11.57 -9.95
N ILE A 15 -25.72 11.19 -9.77
CA ILE A 15 -24.72 12.02 -9.10
C ILE A 15 -24.03 12.83 -10.20
N ASP A 16 -24.11 14.14 -10.08
CA ASP A 16 -23.33 15.06 -10.90
C ASP A 16 -21.86 14.89 -10.49
N ILE A 17 -21.06 14.23 -11.33
CA ILE A 17 -19.70 13.78 -11.00
C ILE A 17 -18.69 14.93 -11.14
N ALA A 18 -19.02 16.10 -10.57
CA ALA A 18 -18.20 17.31 -10.59
C ALA A 18 -16.76 17.08 -10.08
N VAL A 19 -16.53 15.99 -9.35
CA VAL A 19 -15.24 15.54 -8.81
C VAL A 19 -14.29 15.00 -9.89
N LEU A 20 -14.78 14.52 -11.04
CA LEU A 20 -13.93 13.97 -12.11
C LEU A 20 -13.10 15.05 -12.85
N GLY A 21 -13.34 16.33 -12.56
CA GLY A 21 -12.63 17.46 -13.15
C GLY A 21 -12.96 17.69 -14.63
N ASP A 22 -12.40 18.76 -15.19
CA ASP A 22 -12.55 19.05 -16.62
C ASP A 22 -11.74 18.05 -17.45
N PHE A 23 -12.41 17.36 -18.37
CA PHE A 23 -11.74 16.53 -19.37
C PHE A 23 -10.85 17.41 -20.27
N LYS A 24 -9.54 17.35 -20.06
CA LYS A 24 -8.55 17.93 -20.98
C LYS A 24 -8.30 16.97 -22.13
N GLU A 25 -8.71 17.37 -23.33
CA GLU A 25 -8.38 16.66 -24.56
C GLU A 25 -6.94 17.03 -24.98
N PHE A 26 -6.01 16.07 -24.86
CA PHE A 26 -4.62 16.26 -25.26
C PHE A 26 -4.46 15.96 -26.75
N LYS A 27 -3.74 16.81 -27.49
CA LYS A 27 -3.36 16.52 -28.87
C LYS A 27 -2.32 15.40 -28.87
N GLU A 28 -2.46 14.42 -29.75
CA GLU A 28 -1.61 13.24 -29.81
C GLU A 28 -0.12 13.62 -30.03
N GLU A 29 0.12 14.69 -30.78
CA GLU A 29 1.44 15.33 -31.02
C GLU A 29 2.13 15.78 -29.72
N GLU A 30 1.35 16.18 -28.71
CA GLU A 30 1.84 16.67 -27.42
C GLU A 30 2.15 15.53 -26.44
N THR A 31 1.76 14.30 -26.77
CA THR A 31 1.99 13.11 -25.93
C THR A 31 3.25 12.32 -26.32
N PRO A 32 3.98 11.74 -25.35
CA PRO A 32 5.06 10.79 -25.61
C PRO A 32 4.53 9.54 -26.32
N GLY A 33 5.34 8.97 -27.23
CA GLY A 33 4.95 7.75 -27.93
C GLY A 33 4.65 6.60 -26.96
N PHE A 34 3.71 5.72 -27.32
CA PHE A 34 3.25 4.66 -26.42
C PHE A 34 4.39 3.81 -25.84
N ALA A 35 5.33 3.37 -26.68
CA ALA A 35 6.44 2.52 -26.26
C ALA A 35 7.35 3.18 -25.21
N ILE A 36 7.68 4.47 -25.38
CA ILE A 36 8.52 5.18 -24.41
C ILE A 36 7.76 5.42 -23.10
N SER A 37 6.45 5.69 -23.16
CA SER A 37 5.59 5.82 -21.98
C SER A 37 5.53 4.55 -21.15
N VAL A 38 5.31 3.42 -21.81
CA VAL A 38 5.29 2.11 -21.12
C VAL A 38 6.66 1.79 -20.55
N LEU A 39 7.73 1.98 -21.32
CA LEU A 39 9.10 1.72 -20.86
C LEU A 39 9.45 2.58 -19.65
N THR A 40 9.18 3.89 -19.69
CA THR A 40 9.47 4.81 -18.59
C THR A 40 8.68 4.45 -17.32
N ALA A 41 7.40 4.10 -17.45
CA ALA A 41 6.57 3.72 -16.30
C ALA A 41 6.97 2.36 -15.72
N MET A 42 7.37 1.39 -16.55
CA MET A 42 7.70 0.03 -16.13
C MET A 42 9.19 -0.16 -15.82
N MET A 43 10.05 0.81 -16.10
CA MET A 43 11.50 0.73 -15.91
C MET A 43 11.91 0.16 -14.53
N PRO A 44 11.38 0.62 -13.38
CA PRO A 44 11.86 0.11 -12.09
C PRO A 44 11.47 -1.36 -11.90
N VAL A 45 10.27 -1.73 -12.35
CA VAL A 45 9.77 -3.12 -12.28
C VAL A 45 10.61 -4.04 -13.16
N ILE A 46 10.98 -3.59 -14.36
CA ILE A 46 11.83 -4.35 -15.29
C ILE A 46 13.21 -4.57 -14.67
N LEU A 47 13.83 -3.53 -14.10
CA LEU A 47 15.15 -3.65 -13.47
C LEU A 47 15.14 -4.63 -12.28
N ILE A 48 14.15 -4.51 -11.40
CA ILE A 48 14.00 -5.41 -10.24
C ILE A 48 13.70 -6.85 -10.69
N ALA A 49 12.85 -7.02 -11.70
CA ALA A 49 12.51 -8.33 -12.24
C ALA A 49 13.73 -9.02 -12.87
N ILE A 50 14.53 -8.29 -13.64
CA ILE A 50 15.78 -8.82 -14.22
C ILE A 50 16.73 -9.26 -13.10
N ALA A 51 16.94 -8.44 -12.08
CA ALA A 51 17.81 -8.82 -10.97
C ALA A 51 17.29 -10.04 -10.19
N THR A 52 15.97 -10.12 -9.99
CA THR A 52 15.33 -11.28 -9.37
C THR A 52 15.51 -12.54 -10.21
N ILE A 53 15.36 -12.47 -11.53
CA ILE A 53 15.58 -13.63 -12.41
C ILE A 53 17.06 -14.03 -12.42
N CYS A 54 17.96 -13.05 -12.47
CA CYS A 54 19.41 -13.30 -12.45
C CYS A 54 19.88 -13.94 -11.15
N SER A 55 19.29 -13.62 -10.00
CA SER A 55 19.65 -14.26 -8.72
C SER A 55 19.30 -15.75 -8.68
N PHE A 56 18.30 -16.20 -9.44
CA PHE A 56 17.96 -17.62 -9.54
C PHE A 56 18.84 -18.40 -10.54
N ILE A 57 19.41 -17.73 -11.54
CA ILE A 57 20.15 -18.38 -12.64
C ILE A 57 21.67 -18.33 -12.41
N LEU A 58 22.18 -17.22 -11.87
CA LEU A 58 23.61 -16.98 -11.71
C LEU A 58 24.05 -17.27 -10.28
N PRO A 59 25.22 -17.90 -10.07
CA PRO A 59 25.81 -18.04 -8.74
C PRO A 59 26.04 -16.68 -8.08
N GLU A 60 25.90 -16.62 -6.75
CA GLU A 60 26.15 -15.40 -5.97
C GLU A 60 27.57 -14.87 -6.15
N SER A 61 28.55 -15.76 -6.38
CA SER A 61 29.96 -15.40 -6.55
C SER A 61 30.31 -14.83 -7.93
N ASN A 62 29.35 -14.64 -8.82
CA ASN A 62 29.60 -14.08 -10.15
C ASN A 62 29.58 -12.54 -10.08
N PRO A 63 30.68 -11.85 -10.43
CA PRO A 63 30.74 -10.38 -10.39
C PRO A 63 29.69 -9.70 -11.28
N VAL A 64 29.22 -10.38 -12.33
CA VAL A 64 28.11 -9.89 -13.17
C VAL A 64 26.79 -9.91 -12.41
N ASN A 65 26.56 -10.94 -11.59
CA ASN A 65 25.35 -11.03 -10.77
C ASN A 65 25.37 -9.94 -9.69
N GLU A 66 26.49 -9.73 -9.01
CA GLU A 66 26.64 -8.66 -8.02
C GLU A 66 26.30 -7.28 -8.63
N ALA A 67 26.84 -6.96 -9.82
CA ALA A 67 26.54 -5.71 -10.50
C ALA A 67 25.04 -5.57 -10.84
N ILE A 68 24.40 -6.65 -11.28
CA ILE A 68 22.96 -6.67 -11.58
C ILE A 68 22.13 -6.50 -10.30
N GLN A 69 22.50 -7.14 -9.19
CA GLN A 69 21.81 -6.99 -7.91
C GLN A 69 21.89 -5.55 -7.38
N VAL A 70 23.02 -4.86 -7.56
CA VAL A 70 23.15 -3.45 -7.17
C VAL A 70 22.20 -2.56 -7.99
N VAL A 71 22.10 -2.79 -9.30
CA VAL A 71 21.23 -2.00 -10.18
C VAL A 71 19.75 -2.32 -9.98
N GLY A 72 19.42 -3.58 -9.71
CA GLY A 72 18.05 -4.03 -9.47
C GLY A 72 17.60 -3.93 -8.02
N ALA A 73 18.46 -3.48 -7.09
CA ALA A 73 18.05 -3.11 -5.75
C ALA A 73 16.96 -2.02 -5.85
N PRO A 74 15.85 -2.11 -5.09
CA PRO A 74 14.70 -1.21 -5.25
C PRO A 74 15.07 0.27 -5.27
N ASP A 75 15.94 0.72 -4.35
CA ASP A 75 16.36 2.11 -4.24
C ASP A 75 17.13 2.58 -5.49
N ALA A 76 18.07 1.77 -5.97
CA ALA A 76 18.87 2.05 -7.16
C ALA A 76 18.02 2.01 -8.44
N ALA A 77 17.16 1.00 -8.58
CA ALA A 77 16.24 0.85 -9.69
C ALA A 77 15.27 2.02 -9.80
N MET A 78 14.71 2.48 -8.66
CA MET A 78 13.85 3.66 -8.63
C MET A 78 14.60 4.95 -8.99
N LEU A 79 15.82 5.14 -8.48
CA LEU A 79 16.65 6.30 -8.82
C LEU A 79 16.98 6.34 -10.32
N LEU A 80 17.43 5.22 -10.89
CA LEU A 80 17.73 5.11 -12.32
C LEU A 80 16.49 5.36 -13.18
N SER A 81 15.33 4.84 -12.74
CA SER A 81 14.06 5.05 -13.42
C SER A 81 13.61 6.52 -13.37
N LEU A 82 13.84 7.22 -12.25
CA LEU A 82 13.58 8.65 -12.14
C LEU A 82 14.46 9.46 -13.09
N LEU A 83 15.77 9.16 -13.14
CA LEU A 83 16.69 9.81 -14.08
C LEU A 83 16.28 9.57 -15.53
N PHE A 84 15.89 8.33 -15.85
CA PHE A 84 15.36 7.98 -17.16
C PHE A 84 14.04 8.70 -17.47
N ALA A 85 13.16 8.87 -16.49
CA ALA A 85 11.91 9.62 -16.65
C ALA A 85 12.16 11.11 -16.92
N ILE A 86 13.08 11.74 -16.18
CA ILE A 86 13.50 13.14 -16.40
C ILE A 86 14.03 13.32 -17.83
N TRP A 87 14.82 12.37 -18.32
CA TRP A 87 15.31 12.40 -19.68
C TRP A 87 14.21 12.14 -20.72
N SER A 88 13.48 11.03 -20.61
CA SER A 88 12.50 10.57 -21.61
C SER A 88 11.25 11.44 -21.69
N MET A 89 10.73 11.91 -20.56
CA MET A 89 9.50 12.71 -20.47
C MET A 89 9.74 14.20 -20.31
N GLY A 90 10.99 14.60 -20.00
CA GLY A 90 11.43 15.99 -19.93
C GLY A 90 12.24 16.40 -21.14
N PHE A 91 13.56 16.15 -21.10
CA PHE A 91 14.51 16.67 -22.08
C PHE A 91 14.27 16.16 -23.50
N ALA A 92 13.99 14.87 -23.69
CA ALA A 92 13.69 14.28 -25.01
C ALA A 92 12.40 14.84 -25.64
N ARG A 93 11.51 15.41 -24.82
CA ARG A 93 10.29 16.12 -25.25
C ARG A 93 10.49 17.62 -25.39
N LYS A 94 11.72 18.12 -25.29
CA LYS A 94 12.08 19.55 -25.36
C LYS A 94 11.41 20.41 -24.28
N LYS A 95 11.01 19.81 -23.15
CA LYS A 95 10.52 20.58 -22.00
C LYS A 95 11.65 21.37 -21.36
N THR A 96 11.34 22.55 -20.86
CA THR A 96 12.28 23.38 -20.12
C THR A 96 12.58 22.79 -18.75
N VAL A 97 13.74 23.14 -18.19
CA VAL A 97 14.13 22.72 -16.82
C VAL A 97 13.09 23.21 -15.79
N SER A 98 12.49 24.38 -16.00
CA SER A 98 11.47 24.92 -15.11
C SER A 98 10.19 24.08 -15.11
N GLU A 99 9.73 23.61 -16.28
CA GLU A 99 8.57 22.72 -16.38
C GLU A 99 8.82 21.36 -15.72
N ILE A 100 10.01 20.78 -15.93
CA ILE A 100 10.40 19.51 -15.30
C ILE A 100 10.44 19.68 -13.77
N SER A 101 11.07 20.76 -13.28
CA SER A 101 11.14 21.08 -11.85
C SER A 101 9.77 21.28 -11.22
N THR A 102 8.85 21.94 -11.93
CA THR A 102 7.47 22.14 -11.48
C THR A 102 6.75 20.80 -11.35
N SER A 103 6.83 19.95 -12.37
CA SER A 103 6.22 18.61 -12.36
C SER A 103 6.76 17.70 -11.24
N MET A 104 8.07 17.76 -10.98
CA MET A 104 8.67 17.03 -9.84
C MET A 104 8.16 17.58 -8.51
N THR A 105 8.06 18.91 -8.37
CA THR A 105 7.55 19.56 -7.15
C THR A 105 6.10 19.18 -6.88
N GLU A 106 5.25 19.16 -7.91
CA GLU A 106 3.86 18.74 -7.79
C GLU A 106 3.75 17.26 -7.40
N SER A 107 4.55 16.39 -8.03
CA SER A 107 4.60 14.95 -7.68
C SER A 107 5.00 14.73 -6.21
N VAL A 108 6.03 15.44 -5.72
CA VAL A 108 6.44 15.37 -4.31
C VAL A 108 5.34 15.88 -3.39
N ARG A 109 4.68 16.99 -3.75
CA ARG A 109 3.57 17.55 -2.98
C ARG A 109 2.42 16.55 -2.81
N GLN A 110 2.11 15.77 -3.85
CA GLN A 110 1.05 14.75 -3.81
C GLN A 110 1.33 13.64 -2.79
N ILE A 111 2.60 13.25 -2.59
CA ILE A 111 2.98 12.19 -1.65
C ILE A 111 3.51 12.69 -0.30
N ALA A 112 3.69 14.00 -0.13
CA ALA A 112 4.33 14.59 1.05
C ALA A 112 3.65 14.18 2.37
N MET A 113 2.31 14.21 2.41
CA MET A 113 1.56 13.76 3.58
C MET A 113 1.77 12.29 3.87
N MET A 114 1.80 11.43 2.83
CA MET A 114 2.06 10.00 3.00
C MET A 114 3.47 9.75 3.57
N LEU A 115 4.49 10.47 3.08
CA LEU A 115 5.86 10.40 3.60
C LEU A 115 5.93 10.82 5.08
N LEU A 116 5.27 11.91 5.46
CA LEU A 116 5.21 12.38 6.85
C LEU A 116 4.53 11.36 7.78
N ILE A 117 3.43 10.76 7.31
CA ILE A 117 2.71 9.73 8.05
C ILE A 117 3.57 8.47 8.23
N ILE A 118 4.29 8.03 7.19
CA ILE A 118 5.21 6.87 7.27
C ILE A 118 6.34 7.15 8.26
N GLY A 119 6.98 8.33 8.16
CA GLY A 119 8.05 8.74 9.07
C GLY A 119 7.58 8.85 10.53
N GLY A 120 6.44 9.50 10.76
CA GLY A 120 5.83 9.63 12.09
C GLY A 120 5.39 8.28 12.68
N GLY A 121 4.79 7.41 11.86
CA GLY A 121 4.42 6.05 12.23
C GLY A 121 5.64 5.20 12.59
N GLY A 122 6.76 5.36 11.88
CA GLY A 122 8.03 4.72 12.19
C GLY A 122 8.63 5.17 13.52
N ALA A 123 8.63 6.48 13.80
CA ALA A 123 9.07 7.02 15.08
C ALA A 123 8.17 6.56 16.25
N PHE A 124 6.85 6.61 16.06
CA PHE A 124 5.88 6.14 17.06
C PHE A 124 6.00 4.65 17.33
N LYS A 125 6.23 3.83 16.29
CA LYS A 125 6.58 2.41 16.44
C LYS A 125 7.78 2.27 17.38
N GLN A 126 8.84 3.05 17.19
CA GLN A 126 10.05 2.92 18.02
C GLN A 126 9.76 3.26 19.49
N VAL A 127 8.99 4.32 19.75
CA VAL A 127 8.54 4.68 21.11
C VAL A 127 7.74 3.55 21.76
N LEU A 128 6.87 2.88 21.01
CA LEU A 128 6.08 1.75 21.50
C LEU A 128 6.95 0.52 21.82
N VAL A 129 7.93 0.22 20.95
CA VAL A 129 8.90 -0.86 21.17
C VAL A 129 9.74 -0.57 22.41
N ASP A 130 10.30 0.64 22.51
CA ASP A 130 11.12 1.08 23.65
C ASP A 130 10.30 1.15 24.95
N GLY A 131 9.00 1.45 24.83
CA GLY A 131 8.03 1.44 25.93
C GLY A 131 7.60 0.06 26.41
N GLY A 132 8.14 -1.03 25.83
CA GLY A 132 7.89 -2.41 26.26
C GLY A 132 6.51 -2.95 25.87
N ILE A 133 5.75 -2.25 25.01
CA ILE A 133 4.41 -2.72 24.63
C ILE A 133 4.49 -3.99 23.76
N SER A 134 5.58 -4.18 23.02
CA SER A 134 5.86 -5.41 22.27
C SER A 134 6.00 -6.63 23.17
N ASP A 135 6.65 -6.47 24.34
CA ASP A 135 6.81 -7.53 25.33
C ASP A 135 5.48 -7.82 26.03
N TYR A 136 4.71 -6.77 26.34
CA TYR A 136 3.37 -6.90 26.92
C TYR A 136 2.43 -7.67 26.00
N VAL A 137 2.34 -7.27 24.71
CA VAL A 137 1.55 -7.97 23.70
C VAL A 137 2.02 -9.43 23.56
N SER A 138 3.33 -9.66 23.48
CA SER A 138 3.89 -11.02 23.42
C SER A 138 3.49 -11.87 24.64
N SER A 139 3.50 -11.32 25.85
CA SER A 139 3.09 -12.03 27.08
C SER A 139 1.57 -12.30 27.15
N LEU A 140 0.76 -11.40 26.60
CA LEU A 140 -0.70 -11.51 26.56
C LEU A 140 -1.12 -12.66 25.62
N PHE A 141 -0.41 -12.80 24.50
CA PHE A 141 -0.66 -13.85 23.52
C PHE A 141 0.12 -15.14 23.79
N ALA A 142 1.23 -15.12 24.53
CA ALA A 142 1.97 -16.34 24.90
C ALA A 142 1.12 -17.33 25.74
N ASN A 143 0.14 -16.82 26.50
CA ASN A 143 -0.79 -17.64 27.29
C ASN A 143 -2.07 -18.02 26.53
N LEU A 144 -2.28 -17.45 25.35
CA LEU A 144 -3.41 -17.78 24.49
C LEU A 144 -2.94 -18.84 23.48
N ASN A 145 -3.60 -20.00 23.43
CA ASN A 145 -3.41 -21.00 22.36
C ASN A 145 -3.98 -20.49 21.01
N MET A 146 -3.65 -19.26 20.63
CA MET A 146 -4.15 -18.58 19.44
C MET A 146 -3.08 -18.57 18.35
N SER A 147 -3.49 -18.72 17.10
CA SER A 147 -2.59 -18.63 15.95
C SER A 147 -1.90 -17.25 15.92
N PRO A 148 -0.56 -17.18 15.76
CA PRO A 148 0.17 -15.92 15.64
C PRO A 148 -0.36 -15.02 14.51
N LEU A 149 -0.89 -15.61 13.43
CA LEU A 149 -1.50 -14.88 12.31
C LEU A 149 -2.78 -14.13 12.73
N ILE A 150 -3.61 -14.78 13.56
CA ILE A 150 -4.84 -14.17 14.09
C ILE A 150 -4.48 -13.05 15.08
N ALA A 151 -3.49 -13.29 15.95
CA ALA A 151 -3.01 -12.28 16.89
C ALA A 151 -2.46 -11.05 16.16
N ALA A 152 -1.65 -11.24 15.12
CA ALA A 152 -1.10 -10.14 14.33
C ALA A 152 -2.18 -9.35 13.59
N TRP A 153 -3.17 -10.04 13.01
CA TRP A 153 -4.36 -9.42 12.41
C TRP A 153 -5.15 -8.62 13.45
N LEU A 154 -5.35 -9.15 14.65
CA LEU A 154 -6.08 -8.47 15.73
C LEU A 154 -5.37 -7.19 16.20
N VAL A 155 -4.05 -7.25 16.37
CA VAL A 155 -3.25 -6.07 16.74
C VAL A 155 -3.41 -4.98 15.67
N ALA A 156 -3.29 -5.35 14.39
CA ALA A 156 -3.50 -4.41 13.28
C ALA A 156 -4.94 -3.87 13.23
N ALA A 157 -5.93 -4.72 13.46
CA ALA A 157 -7.35 -4.37 13.48
C ALA A 157 -7.68 -3.34 14.58
N VAL A 158 -7.21 -3.58 15.81
CA VAL A 158 -7.42 -2.65 16.93
C VAL A 158 -6.74 -1.32 16.66
N LEU A 159 -5.49 -1.34 16.19
CA LEU A 159 -4.78 -0.12 15.83
C LEU A 159 -5.46 0.62 14.69
N ARG A 160 -6.01 -0.08 13.69
CA ARG A 160 -6.78 0.54 12.61
C ARG A 160 -8.01 1.27 13.14
N VAL A 161 -8.81 0.61 13.98
CA VAL A 161 -10.02 1.22 14.55
C VAL A 161 -9.69 2.44 15.41
N CYS A 162 -8.55 2.44 16.11
CA CYS A 162 -8.12 3.58 16.93
C CYS A 162 -7.51 4.73 16.11
N LEU A 163 -6.59 4.40 15.19
CA LEU A 163 -5.72 5.38 14.51
C LEU A 163 -6.32 5.92 13.21
N GLY A 164 -7.23 5.20 12.58
CA GLY A 164 -7.90 5.65 11.36
C GLY A 164 -7.03 5.70 10.11
N SER A 165 -5.72 5.46 10.16
CA SER A 165 -4.87 5.34 8.96
C SER A 165 -4.39 3.90 8.76
N ALA A 166 -4.69 3.33 7.60
CA ALA A 166 -4.30 1.95 7.27
C ALA A 166 -2.78 1.79 7.27
N THR A 167 -2.05 2.79 6.75
CA THR A 167 -0.58 2.80 6.70
C THR A 167 0.04 2.88 8.09
N VAL A 168 -0.45 3.78 8.96
CA VAL A 168 0.06 3.89 10.34
C VAL A 168 -0.25 2.62 11.11
N ALA A 169 -1.49 2.12 11.02
CA ALA A 169 -1.90 0.89 11.68
C ALA A 169 -1.04 -0.30 11.25
N SER A 170 -0.77 -0.47 9.94
CA SER A 170 0.08 -1.56 9.45
C SER A 170 1.53 -1.43 9.91
N LEU A 171 2.13 -0.23 9.87
CA LEU A 171 3.53 -0.02 10.26
C LEU A 171 3.73 -0.22 11.76
N THR A 172 2.81 0.32 12.56
CA THR A 172 2.82 0.14 14.01
C THR A 172 2.60 -1.32 14.37
N ALA A 173 1.57 -1.97 13.82
CA ALA A 173 1.30 -3.38 14.07
C ALA A 173 2.46 -4.28 13.66
N ALA A 174 3.04 -4.07 12.48
CA ALA A 174 4.21 -4.80 12.00
C ALA A 174 5.40 -4.69 12.99
N GLY A 175 5.58 -3.52 13.60
CA GLY A 175 6.57 -3.33 14.66
C GLY A 175 6.28 -4.11 15.94
N LEU A 176 5.02 -4.14 16.36
CA LEU A 176 4.60 -4.84 17.58
C LEU A 176 4.63 -6.37 17.43
N VAL A 177 4.32 -6.88 16.24
CA VAL A 177 4.25 -8.33 15.97
C VAL A 177 5.59 -8.89 15.50
N ALA A 178 6.59 -8.04 15.21
CA ALA A 178 7.91 -8.49 14.76
C ALA A 178 8.58 -9.50 15.72
N PRO A 179 8.54 -9.31 17.06
CA PRO A 179 9.08 -10.31 18.00
C PRO A 179 8.30 -11.64 17.96
N MET A 180 7.00 -11.60 17.66
CA MET A 180 6.19 -12.81 17.53
C MET A 180 6.62 -13.66 16.34
N LEU A 181 7.09 -13.03 15.25
CA LEU A 181 7.66 -13.75 14.12
C LEU A 181 8.96 -14.47 14.50
N ALA A 182 9.81 -13.85 15.32
CA ALA A 182 11.06 -14.47 15.78
C ALA A 182 10.83 -15.66 16.72
N MET A 183 9.70 -15.68 17.43
CA MET A 183 9.33 -16.76 18.37
C MET A 183 8.40 -17.81 17.77
N SER A 184 7.89 -17.61 16.55
CA SER A 184 6.95 -18.53 15.90
C SER A 184 7.56 -19.16 14.65
N SER A 185 7.09 -20.35 14.27
CA SER A 185 7.49 -21.03 13.03
C SER A 185 6.67 -20.58 11.81
N VAL A 186 6.03 -19.42 11.88
CA VAL A 186 5.11 -18.93 10.85
C VAL A 186 5.89 -18.24 9.73
N ASN A 187 5.48 -18.48 8.49
CA ASN A 187 6.10 -17.82 7.33
C ASN A 187 5.98 -16.29 7.43
N PRO A 188 7.10 -15.53 7.34
CA PRO A 188 7.11 -14.07 7.37
C PRO A 188 6.15 -13.41 6.38
N ALA A 189 6.00 -13.97 5.17
CA ALA A 189 5.11 -13.44 4.16
C ALA A 189 3.64 -13.52 4.60
N LEU A 190 3.24 -14.63 5.23
CA LEU A 190 1.88 -14.78 5.77
C LEU A 190 1.61 -13.80 6.91
N MET A 191 2.62 -13.52 7.75
CA MET A 191 2.53 -12.52 8.81
C MET A 191 2.29 -11.11 8.26
N VAL A 192 3.04 -10.72 7.22
CA VAL A 192 2.86 -9.43 6.54
C VAL A 192 1.46 -9.33 5.94
N LEU A 193 0.97 -10.39 5.30
CA LEU A 193 -0.39 -10.43 4.74
C LEU A 193 -1.46 -10.36 5.83
N ALA A 194 -1.28 -11.02 6.97
CA ALA A 194 -2.22 -10.94 8.10
C ALA A 194 -2.30 -9.52 8.68
N VAL A 195 -1.15 -8.87 8.88
CA VAL A 195 -1.08 -7.47 9.34
C VAL A 195 -1.75 -6.54 8.33
N GLY A 196 -1.45 -6.69 7.03
CA GLY A 196 -2.07 -5.89 5.97
C GLY A 196 -3.58 -6.08 5.86
N ALA A 197 -4.06 -7.32 6.04
CA ALA A 197 -5.49 -7.59 6.08
C ALA A 197 -6.14 -6.94 7.31
N GLY A 198 -5.50 -6.97 8.49
CA GLY A 198 -6.03 -6.35 9.70
C GLY A 198 -6.06 -4.82 9.63
N SER A 199 -5.08 -4.20 8.97
CA SER A 199 -4.96 -2.74 8.91
C SER A 199 -6.03 -2.05 8.07
N VAL A 200 -6.84 -2.79 7.31
CA VAL A 200 -7.94 -2.24 6.51
C VAL A 200 -9.32 -2.47 7.13
N ILE A 201 -9.42 -3.09 8.30
CA ILE A 201 -10.73 -3.42 8.90
C ILE A 201 -11.52 -2.16 9.29
N ALA A 202 -12.86 -2.27 9.22
CA ALA A 202 -13.80 -1.38 9.90
C ALA A 202 -13.48 0.11 9.76
N ASP A 203 -13.25 0.55 8.51
CA ASP A 203 -12.89 1.93 8.26
C ASP A 203 -14.03 2.91 8.59
N HIS A 204 -13.75 3.97 9.35
CA HIS A 204 -14.80 4.84 9.89
C HIS A 204 -14.38 6.31 9.93
N VAL A 205 -15.11 7.12 10.69
CA VAL A 205 -15.01 8.59 10.72
C VAL A 205 -13.63 9.14 11.10
N ASN A 206 -12.73 8.30 11.64
CA ASN A 206 -11.35 8.69 11.93
C ASN A 206 -10.37 8.53 10.73
N ASP A 207 -10.82 8.00 9.59
CA ASP A 207 -10.02 7.91 8.36
C ASP A 207 -10.42 8.98 7.34
N ALA A 208 -9.43 9.63 6.75
CA ALA A 208 -9.60 10.50 5.59
C ALA A 208 -10.19 9.75 4.38
N GLY A 209 -9.87 8.47 4.20
CA GLY A 209 -10.42 7.61 3.15
C GLY A 209 -11.96 7.48 3.23
N PHE A 210 -12.49 7.31 4.43
CA PHE A 210 -13.94 7.27 4.68
C PHE A 210 -14.64 8.56 4.21
N TRP A 211 -14.07 9.73 4.55
CA TRP A 211 -14.61 11.03 4.14
C TRP A 211 -14.48 11.26 2.64
N MET A 212 -13.34 10.88 2.05
CA MET A 212 -13.11 10.97 0.61
C MET A 212 -14.18 10.18 -0.16
N ILE A 213 -14.46 8.93 0.22
CA ILE A 213 -15.50 8.11 -0.41
C ILE A 213 -16.90 8.73 -0.22
N LYS A 214 -17.20 9.23 0.99
CA LYS A 214 -18.47 9.92 1.24
C LYS A 214 -18.65 11.11 0.29
N GLU A 215 -17.66 11.99 0.19
CA GLU A 215 -17.75 13.21 -0.63
C GLU A 215 -17.71 12.89 -2.14
N TYR A 216 -16.86 11.96 -2.58
CA TYR A 216 -16.73 11.57 -3.99
C TYR A 216 -18.02 10.99 -4.57
N PHE A 217 -18.78 10.25 -3.76
CA PHE A 217 -20.02 9.62 -4.19
C PHE A 217 -21.27 10.35 -3.66
N GLY A 218 -21.12 11.50 -3.00
CA GLY A 218 -22.24 12.26 -2.43
C GLY A 218 -23.10 11.46 -1.44
N LEU A 219 -22.50 10.51 -0.72
CA LEU A 219 -23.23 9.60 0.18
C LEU A 219 -23.57 10.28 1.51
N SER A 220 -24.67 9.85 2.14
CA SER A 220 -24.91 10.15 3.55
C SER A 220 -23.98 9.33 4.47
N LEU A 221 -23.76 9.79 5.70
CA LEU A 221 -22.95 9.04 6.70
C LEU A 221 -23.44 7.60 6.86
N LYS A 222 -24.76 7.40 6.93
CA LYS A 222 -25.35 6.07 7.08
C LYS A 222 -25.05 5.18 5.87
N GLU A 223 -25.12 5.73 4.67
CA GLU A 223 -24.78 5.00 3.45
C GLU A 223 -23.30 4.67 3.39
N THR A 224 -22.40 5.57 3.78
CA THR A 224 -20.95 5.31 3.84
C THR A 224 -20.60 4.21 4.85
N PHE A 225 -21.23 4.19 6.03
CA PHE A 225 -21.05 3.09 6.97
C PHE A 225 -21.53 1.74 6.40
N LEU A 226 -22.67 1.74 5.71
CA LEU A 226 -23.23 0.51 5.14
C LEU A 226 -22.49 0.03 3.89
N SER A 227 -21.89 0.91 3.11
CA SER A 227 -21.16 0.55 1.89
C SER A 227 -19.67 0.36 2.18
N TRP A 228 -18.98 1.41 2.63
CA TRP A 228 -17.53 1.47 2.73
C TRP A 228 -16.99 0.73 3.96
N THR A 229 -17.50 1.03 5.16
CA THR A 229 -17.07 0.33 6.38
C THR A 229 -17.36 -1.17 6.29
N THR A 230 -18.49 -1.53 5.68
CA THR A 230 -18.84 -2.94 5.46
C THR A 230 -17.90 -3.58 4.43
N ALA A 231 -17.62 -2.93 3.30
CA ALA A 231 -16.69 -3.44 2.30
C ALA A 231 -15.28 -3.66 2.86
N THR A 232 -14.74 -2.68 3.59
CA THR A 232 -13.41 -2.74 4.23
C THR A 232 -13.33 -3.83 5.29
N THR A 233 -14.39 -4.02 6.09
CA THR A 233 -14.50 -5.13 7.04
C THR A 233 -14.52 -6.49 6.34
N VAL A 234 -15.32 -6.65 5.28
CA VAL A 234 -15.38 -7.89 4.50
C VAL A 234 -14.03 -8.20 3.86
N MET A 235 -13.35 -7.20 3.28
CA MET A 235 -12.01 -7.36 2.72
C MET A 235 -11.00 -7.83 3.77
N SER A 236 -11.01 -7.22 4.96
CA SER A 236 -10.12 -7.59 6.06
C SER A 236 -10.33 -9.02 6.53
N VAL A 237 -11.58 -9.43 6.75
CA VAL A 237 -11.93 -10.78 7.22
C VAL A 237 -11.65 -11.81 6.13
N THR A 238 -11.99 -11.52 4.87
CA THR A 238 -11.70 -12.42 3.75
C THR A 238 -10.20 -12.57 3.53
N GLY A 239 -9.43 -11.49 3.71
CA GLY A 239 -7.98 -11.51 3.71
C GLY A 239 -7.42 -12.43 4.78
N LEU A 240 -7.89 -12.31 6.02
CA LEU A 240 -7.50 -13.21 7.12
C LEU A 240 -7.82 -14.67 6.80
N VAL A 241 -9.04 -14.98 6.33
CA VAL A 241 -9.44 -16.34 5.97
C VAL A 241 -8.55 -16.90 4.86
N SER A 242 -8.20 -16.07 3.87
CA SER A 242 -7.30 -16.47 2.78
C SER A 242 -5.89 -16.77 3.30
N VAL A 243 -5.36 -15.94 4.20
CA VAL A 243 -4.05 -16.15 4.84
C VAL A 243 -4.04 -17.42 5.69
N LEU A 244 -5.09 -17.67 6.47
CA LEU A 244 -5.23 -18.91 7.25
C LEU A 244 -5.38 -20.13 6.34
N GLY A 245 -6.08 -20.01 5.21
CA GLY A 245 -6.17 -21.07 4.21
C GLY A 245 -4.82 -21.41 3.60
N LEU A 246 -4.03 -20.40 3.21
CA LEU A 246 -2.67 -20.58 2.68
C LEU A 246 -1.72 -21.17 3.73
N SER A 247 -1.87 -20.79 5.00
CA SER A 247 -1.12 -21.33 6.13
C SER A 247 -1.30 -22.84 6.35
N LEU A 248 -2.30 -23.48 5.74
CA LEU A 248 -2.46 -24.94 5.82
C LEU A 248 -1.58 -25.69 4.82
N PHE A 249 -1.09 -25.00 3.79
CA PHE A 249 -0.30 -25.58 2.70
C PHE A 249 1.19 -25.22 2.74
N ILE A 250 1.55 -24.22 3.53
CA ILE A 250 2.90 -23.66 3.69
C ILE A 250 3.34 -23.88 5.13
#